data_AF-A0A0M3JHR9-F1
#
_entry.id   AF-A0A0M3JHR9-F1
#
_cell.length_a   1.000
_cell.length_b   1.000
_cell.length_c   1.000
_cell.angle_alpha   90.00
_cell.angle_beta   90.00
_cell.angle_gamma   90.00
#
_symmetry.space_group_name_H-M   'P 1'
#
loop_
_entity.id
_entity.type
_entity.pdbx_description
1 polymer ?
#
loop_
_entity_poly.entity_id
_entity_poly.type
_entity_poly.pdbx_seq_one_letter_code
_entity_poly.pdbx_strand_id
1 'polypeptide(L)'
;LEIYENVLESCKSSFIVFHVFSMNGCSVFCALWDLIENLADADLFKAKIKGIIYDSAPANVSPWQSATAISIATLPTGKYSSTLRDTYRCVLAAGLSLHRSLIWLRSQFEANVYERNFAFYRMLSFTELPPHQLFLYSHSDAICSSKS
;
A
#
# COMPACT_ATOMS: atom_id res chain seq x y z
N LEU A 1 5.01 -5.76 -14.64
CA LEU A 1 5.43 -6.82 -15.60
C LEU A 1 6.62 -7.57 -15.04
N GLU A 2 7.74 -6.91 -14.76
CA GLU A 2 8.97 -7.58 -14.29
C GLU A 2 8.80 -8.52 -13.07
N ILE A 3 8.09 -8.11 -12.00
CA ILE A 3 7.85 -8.98 -10.83
C ILE A 3 7.02 -10.22 -11.21
N TYR A 4 6.02 -10.05 -12.07
CA TYR A 4 5.17 -11.16 -12.49
C TYR A 4 5.96 -12.15 -13.36
N GLU A 5 6.64 -11.67 -14.39
CA GLU A 5 7.42 -12.49 -15.33
C GLU A 5 8.58 -13.22 -14.62
N ASN A 6 9.35 -12.51 -13.80
CA ASN A 6 10.56 -13.06 -13.22
C ASN A 6 10.32 -13.94 -11.97
N VAL A 7 9.27 -13.63 -11.19
CA VAL A 7 9.06 -14.28 -9.88
C VAL A 7 7.85 -15.19 -9.88
N LEU A 8 6.76 -14.79 -10.52
CA LEU A 8 5.48 -15.49 -10.40
C LEU A 8 5.21 -16.48 -11.52
N GLU A 9 5.53 -16.12 -12.76
CA GLU A 9 5.41 -17.00 -13.92
C GLU A 9 6.43 -18.16 -13.85
N SER A 10 7.66 -17.84 -13.43
CA SER A 10 8.72 -18.84 -13.24
C SER A 10 8.56 -19.69 -11.96
N CYS A 11 7.59 -19.36 -11.10
CA CYS A 11 7.41 -19.98 -9.79
C CYS A 11 6.92 -21.43 -9.92
N LYS A 12 7.80 -22.38 -9.56
CA LYS A 12 7.48 -23.81 -9.50
C LYS A 12 6.78 -24.23 -8.21
N SER A 13 6.60 -23.31 -7.25
CA SER A 13 5.97 -23.63 -5.97
C SER A 13 4.52 -24.05 -6.15
N SER A 14 4.09 -25.04 -5.37
CA SER A 14 2.70 -25.53 -5.37
C SER A 14 1.72 -24.54 -4.72
N PHE A 15 2.23 -23.58 -3.95
CA PHE A 15 1.44 -22.51 -3.36
C PHE A 15 2.24 -21.21 -3.19
N ILE A 16 1.53 -20.09 -3.09
CA ILE A 16 2.06 -18.73 -2.90
C ILE A 16 1.35 -18.10 -1.71
N VAL A 17 2.11 -17.42 -0.85
CA VAL A 17 1.60 -16.54 0.21
C VAL A 17 2.25 -15.17 0.04
N PHE A 18 1.44 -14.12 0.00
CA PHE A 18 1.95 -12.75 -0.04
C PHE A 18 2.25 -12.25 1.36
N HIS A 19 3.40 -11.61 1.53
CA HIS A 19 3.70 -10.82 2.72
C HIS A 19 3.75 -9.35 2.30
N VAL A 20 2.84 -8.56 2.85
CA VAL A 20 2.61 -7.17 2.47
C VAL A 20 2.96 -6.28 3.65
N PHE A 21 4.09 -5.60 3.54
CA PHE A 21 4.58 -4.69 4.57
C PHE A 21 4.21 -3.23 4.26
N SER A 22 3.53 -2.58 5.20
CA SER A 22 3.12 -1.18 5.13
C SER A 22 2.26 -0.84 3.89
N MET A 23 1.90 0.43 3.76
CA MET A 23 1.07 0.92 2.65
C MET A 23 1.76 0.88 1.29
N ASN A 24 3.09 0.92 1.25
CA ASN A 24 3.79 0.77 -0.02
C ASN A 24 3.70 -0.68 -0.53
N GLY A 25 3.79 -1.66 0.37
CA GLY A 25 3.51 -3.06 0.04
C GLY A 25 2.09 -3.22 -0.50
N CYS A 26 1.10 -2.59 0.12
CA CYS A 26 -0.27 -2.60 -0.36
C CYS A 26 -0.40 -2.03 -1.78
N SER A 27 0.28 -0.92 -2.08
CA SER A 27 0.28 -0.35 -3.44
C SER A 27 0.81 -1.34 -4.48
N VAL A 28 1.92 -2.02 -4.18
CA VAL A 28 2.52 -3.03 -5.06
C VAL A 28 1.59 -4.24 -5.19
N PHE A 29 1.00 -4.69 -4.09
CA PHE A 29 0.03 -5.78 -4.09
C PHE A 29 -1.19 -5.46 -4.95
N CYS A 30 -1.78 -4.26 -4.81
CA CYS A 30 -2.90 -3.83 -5.65
C CYS A 30 -2.55 -3.87 -7.13
N ALA A 31 -1.41 -3.29 -7.52
CA ALA A 31 -0.97 -3.27 -8.92
C ALA A 31 -0.71 -4.69 -9.45
N LEU A 32 -0.16 -5.58 -8.62
CA LEU A 32 0.06 -6.98 -8.98
C LEU A 32 -1.27 -7.75 -9.09
N TRP A 33 -2.20 -7.53 -8.17
CA TRP A 33 -3.50 -8.18 -8.19
C TRP A 33 -4.31 -7.76 -9.42
N ASP A 34 -4.32 -6.46 -9.73
CA ASP A 34 -4.89 -5.92 -10.96
C ASP A 34 -4.28 -6.58 -12.21
N LEU A 35 -2.97 -6.80 -12.22
CA LEU A 35 -2.30 -7.50 -13.32
C LEU A 35 -2.78 -8.96 -13.42
N ILE A 36 -2.84 -9.67 -12.30
CA ILE A 36 -3.28 -11.08 -12.25
C ILE A 36 -4.71 -11.23 -12.75
N GLU A 37 -5.61 -10.31 -12.39
CA GLU A 37 -7.01 -10.32 -12.86
C GLU A 37 -7.15 -10.19 -14.37
N ASN A 38 -6.16 -9.60 -15.04
CA ASN A 38 -6.16 -9.41 -16.49
C ASN A 38 -5.44 -10.55 -17.25
N LEU A 39 -4.94 -11.59 -16.58
CA LEU A 39 -4.32 -12.74 -17.23
C LEU A 39 -5.37 -13.69 -17.82
N ALA A 40 -5.05 -14.33 -18.94
CA ALA A 40 -5.91 -15.35 -19.53
C ALA A 40 -6.17 -16.54 -18.58
N ASP A 41 -5.15 -16.92 -17.80
CA ASP A 41 -5.18 -18.03 -16.84
C ASP A 41 -5.32 -17.56 -15.39
N ALA A 42 -5.98 -16.42 -15.16
CA ALA A 42 -6.12 -15.79 -13.84
C ALA A 42 -6.60 -16.77 -12.75
N ASP A 43 -7.60 -17.60 -13.04
CA ASP A 43 -8.18 -18.54 -12.08
C ASP A 43 -7.19 -19.64 -11.66
N LEU A 44 -6.43 -20.18 -12.63
CA LEU A 44 -5.38 -21.18 -12.35
C LEU A 44 -4.28 -20.59 -11.49
N PHE A 45 -3.92 -19.32 -11.74
CA PHE A 45 -2.92 -18.63 -10.95
C PHE A 45 -3.43 -18.31 -9.55
N LYS A 46 -4.62 -17.71 -9.42
CA LYS A 46 -5.29 -17.41 -8.15
C LYS A 46 -5.46 -18.68 -7.30
N ALA A 47 -5.70 -19.85 -7.90
CA ALA A 47 -5.78 -21.13 -7.18
C ALA A 47 -4.48 -21.52 -6.44
N LYS A 48 -3.31 -21.06 -6.90
CA LYS A 48 -2.02 -21.25 -6.20
C LYS A 48 -1.85 -20.29 -5.02
N ILE A 49 -2.55 -19.17 -5.00
CA ILE A 49 -2.43 -18.14 -3.95
C ILE A 49 -3.26 -18.58 -2.75
N LYS A 50 -2.61 -18.97 -1.67
CA LYS A 50 -3.30 -19.53 -0.49
C LYS A 50 -3.59 -18.50 0.58
N GLY A 51 -2.87 -17.38 0.61
CA GLY A 51 -3.14 -16.35 1.59
C GLY A 51 -2.29 -15.11 1.44
N ILE A 52 -2.55 -14.17 2.33
CA ILE A 52 -1.86 -12.90 2.45
C ILE A 52 -1.66 -12.56 3.93
N ILE A 53 -0.47 -12.10 4.26
CA ILE A 53 -0.09 -11.59 5.57
C ILE A 53 0.13 -10.10 5.39
N TYR A 54 -0.68 -9.28 6.06
CA TYR A 54 -0.48 -7.85 6.14
C TYR A 54 0.28 -7.51 7.43
N ASP A 55 1.39 -6.80 7.29
CA ASP A 55 2.24 -6.36 8.38
C ASP A 55 2.26 -4.82 8.43
N SER A 56 1.67 -4.28 9.50
CA SER A 56 1.37 -2.86 9.66
C SER A 56 0.61 -2.27 8.46
N ALA A 57 -0.42 -2.97 7.99
CA ALA A 57 -1.27 -2.60 6.86
C ALA A 57 -2.54 -3.49 6.81
N PRO A 58 -3.57 -3.15 6.03
CA PRO A 58 -3.82 -1.89 5.34
C PRO A 58 -4.35 -0.77 6.27
N ALA A 59 -3.85 0.46 6.12
CA ALA A 59 -4.23 1.60 6.95
C ALA A 59 -4.56 2.85 6.11
N ASN A 60 -5.60 3.61 6.47
CA ASN A 60 -5.90 4.90 5.83
C ASN A 60 -5.01 6.00 6.42
N VAL A 61 -3.76 6.03 5.95
CA VAL A 61 -2.76 6.95 6.45
C VAL A 61 -3.09 8.41 6.11
N SER A 62 -2.98 9.26 7.14
CA SER A 62 -3.08 10.71 6.99
C SER A 62 -1.85 11.29 6.27
N PRO A 63 -1.96 12.50 5.67
CA PRO A 63 -0.82 13.19 5.08
C PRO A 63 0.37 13.34 6.04
N TRP A 64 0.12 13.55 7.33
CA TRP A 64 1.17 13.67 8.34
C TRP A 64 1.88 12.35 8.62
N GLN A 65 1.13 11.24 8.70
CA GLN A 65 1.72 9.89 8.87
C GLN A 65 2.60 9.52 7.67
N SER A 66 2.12 9.76 6.45
CA SER A 66 2.90 9.54 5.22
C SER A 66 4.15 10.43 5.17
N ALA A 67 4.02 11.71 5.48
CA ALA A 67 5.17 12.62 5.56
C ALA A 67 6.20 12.18 6.60
N THR A 68 5.74 11.63 7.73
CA THR A 68 6.61 11.10 8.78
C THR A 68 7.41 9.89 8.28
N ALA A 69 6.74 8.93 7.64
CA ALA A 69 7.38 7.76 7.05
C ALA A 69 8.47 8.15 6.04
N ILE A 70 8.12 9.02 5.09
CA ILE A 70 9.04 9.50 4.04
C ILE A 70 10.20 10.29 4.67
N SER A 71 9.91 11.17 5.63
CA SER A 71 10.93 11.96 6.33
C SER A 71 11.97 11.08 7.03
N ILE A 72 11.54 10.01 7.71
CA ILE A 72 12.45 9.08 8.40
C ILE A 72 13.30 8.30 7.39
N ALA A 73 12.70 7.85 6.28
CA ALA A 73 13.41 7.10 5.25
C ALA A 73 14.43 7.96 4.48
N THR A 74 14.05 9.18 4.09
CA THR A 74 14.89 10.09 3.30
C THR A 74 15.95 10.79 4.15
N LEU A 75 15.61 11.16 5.39
CA LEU A 75 16.48 11.89 6.31
C LEU A 75 16.62 11.12 7.65
N PRO A 76 17.44 10.06 7.69
CA PRO A 76 17.59 9.21 8.87
C PRO A 76 18.06 9.97 10.11
N THR A 77 17.55 9.56 11.27
CA THR A 77 17.95 10.09 12.57
C THR A 77 19.45 9.87 12.80
N GLY A 78 20.16 10.91 13.24
CA GLY A 78 21.60 10.87 13.51
C GLY A 78 22.49 11.33 12.36
N LYS A 79 21.96 11.44 11.13
CA LYS A 79 22.70 12.02 9.98
C LYS A 79 22.32 13.47 9.67
N TYR A 80 21.11 13.86 10.03
CA TYR A 80 20.56 15.19 9.73
C TYR A 80 20.03 15.85 11.00
N SER A 81 20.06 17.18 11.04
CA SER A 81 19.51 17.96 12.15
C SER A 81 17.99 17.71 12.30
N SER A 82 17.50 17.80 13.53
CA SER A 82 16.06 17.73 13.82
C SER A 82 15.29 18.79 13.05
N THR A 83 15.78 20.03 13.04
CA THR A 83 15.16 21.15 12.32
C THR A 83 14.97 20.86 10.83
N LEU A 84 16.01 20.37 10.14
CA LEU A 84 15.90 20.06 8.70
C LEU A 84 14.85 18.96 8.46
N ARG A 85 14.85 17.90 9.29
CA ARG A 85 13.90 16.79 9.18
C ARG A 85 12.46 17.24 9.40
N ASP A 86 12.24 18.09 10.39
CA ASP A 86 10.90 18.58 10.73
C ASP A 86 10.41 19.58 9.69
N THR A 87 11.27 20.48 9.19
CA THR A 87 10.94 21.35 8.04
C THR A 87 10.59 20.51 6.81
N TYR A 88 11.40 19.50 6.48
CA TYR A 88 11.12 18.60 5.36
C TYR A 88 9.79 17.86 5.52
N ARG A 89 9.50 17.34 6.73
CA ARG A 89 8.21 16.71 7.04
C ARG A 89 7.04 17.67 6.89
N CYS A 90 7.15 18.91 7.37
CA CYS A 90 6.11 19.92 7.23
C CYS A 90 5.81 20.25 5.75
N VAL A 91 6.85 20.42 4.94
CA VAL A 91 6.71 20.66 3.49
C VAL A 91 6.02 19.46 2.81
N LEU A 92 6.45 18.24 3.12
CA LEU A 92 5.81 17.02 2.62
C LEU A 92 4.34 16.93 3.05
N ALA A 93 4.04 17.16 4.32
CA ALA A 93 2.69 17.08 4.84
C ALA A 93 1.77 18.12 4.19
N ALA A 94 2.26 19.34 3.95
CA ALA A 94 1.52 20.36 3.22
C ALA A 94 1.23 19.90 1.77
N GLY A 95 2.23 19.41 1.04
CA GLY A 95 2.07 18.92 -0.33
C GLY A 95 1.12 17.72 -0.42
N LEU A 96 1.24 16.75 0.48
CA LEU A 96 0.36 15.59 0.56
C LEU A 96 -1.07 15.97 0.97
N SER A 97 -1.24 16.97 1.83
CA SER A 97 -2.56 17.49 2.20
C SER A 97 -3.23 18.16 1.01
N LEU A 98 -2.49 19.01 0.28
CA LEU A 98 -2.97 19.62 -0.95
C LEU A 98 -3.37 18.56 -1.99
N HIS A 99 -2.52 17.55 -2.21
CA HIS A 99 -2.85 16.43 -3.09
C HIS A 99 -4.15 15.74 -2.65
N ARG A 100 -4.30 15.42 -1.36
CA ARG A 100 -5.52 14.78 -0.84
C ARG A 100 -6.75 15.67 -1.01
N SER A 101 -6.64 16.99 -0.81
CA SER A 101 -7.73 17.94 -1.07
C SER A 101 -8.13 18.00 -2.54
N LEU A 102 -7.17 17.94 -3.47
CA LEU A 102 -7.45 17.88 -4.90
C LEU A 102 -8.15 16.58 -5.29
N ILE A 103 -7.72 15.44 -4.73
CA ILE A 103 -8.39 14.14 -4.94
C ILE A 103 -9.82 14.17 -4.38
N TRP A 104 -10.04 14.76 -3.21
CA TRP A 104 -11.38 14.96 -2.66
C TRP A 104 -12.26 15.85 -3.55
N LEU A 105 -11.70 16.93 -4.11
CA LEU A 105 -12.44 17.80 -5.03
C LEU A 105 -12.83 17.03 -6.31
N ARG A 106 -11.89 16.27 -6.89
CA ARG A 106 -12.15 15.43 -8.07
C ARG A 106 -13.20 14.36 -7.81
N SER A 107 -13.23 13.78 -6.60
CA SER A 107 -14.22 12.76 -6.26
C SER A 107 -15.66 13.27 -6.22
N GLN A 108 -15.88 14.59 -6.24
CA GLN A 108 -17.23 15.16 -6.36
C GLN A 108 -17.80 15.02 -7.78
N PHE A 109 -16.94 14.76 -8.77
CA PHE A 109 -17.31 14.74 -10.19
C PHE A 109 -16.99 13.41 -10.88
N GLU A 110 -16.00 12.67 -10.40
CA GLU A 110 -15.53 11.42 -10.97
C GLU A 110 -15.75 10.26 -9.98
N ALA A 111 -16.28 9.14 -10.47
CA ALA A 111 -16.38 7.92 -9.68
C ALA A 111 -15.01 7.23 -9.49
N ASN A 112 -14.87 6.48 -8.40
CA ASN A 112 -13.72 5.65 -8.07
C ASN A 112 -12.38 6.41 -7.97
N VAL A 113 -12.42 7.70 -7.65
CA VAL A 113 -11.22 8.56 -7.58
C VAL A 113 -10.30 8.13 -6.44
N TYR A 114 -10.83 7.72 -5.29
CA TYR A 114 -10.00 7.32 -4.15
C TYR A 114 -9.27 5.99 -4.41
N GLU A 115 -9.97 5.03 -4.99
CA GLU A 115 -9.51 3.71 -5.39
C GLU A 115 -8.36 3.80 -6.40
N ARG A 116 -8.42 4.79 -7.31
CA ARG A 116 -7.36 5.04 -8.30
C ARG A 116 -6.10 5.70 -7.71
N ASN A 117 -6.20 6.35 -6.55
CA ASN A 117 -5.12 7.19 -6.01
C ASN A 117 -4.56 6.69 -4.68
N PHE A 118 -5.28 5.84 -3.95
CA PHE A 118 -4.90 5.38 -2.63
C PHE A 118 -5.12 3.87 -2.51
N ALA A 119 -4.03 3.15 -2.24
CA ALA A 119 -4.05 1.70 -2.12
C ALA A 119 -5.07 1.19 -1.09
N PHE A 120 -5.27 1.92 0.02
CA PHE A 120 -6.28 1.57 1.03
C PHE A 120 -7.67 1.39 0.41
N TYR A 121 -8.13 2.40 -0.34
CA TYR A 121 -9.43 2.36 -0.99
C TYR A 121 -9.45 1.34 -2.14
N ARG A 122 -8.34 1.17 -2.87
CA ARG A 122 -8.24 0.10 -3.88
C ARG A 122 -8.44 -1.28 -3.28
N MET A 123 -7.81 -1.57 -2.13
CA MET A 123 -7.96 -2.87 -1.46
C MET A 123 -9.39 -3.13 -1.01
N LEU A 124 -10.09 -2.11 -0.51
CA LEU A 124 -11.51 -2.22 -0.16
C LEU A 124 -12.41 -2.49 -1.36
N SER A 125 -11.98 -2.08 -2.56
CA SER A 125 -12.75 -2.27 -3.80
C SER A 125 -12.57 -3.66 -4.44
N PHE A 126 -11.63 -4.48 -3.96
CA PHE A 126 -11.46 -5.82 -4.50
C PHE A 126 -12.65 -6.72 -4.15
N THR A 127 -13.23 -7.36 -5.17
CA THR A 127 -14.33 -8.31 -4.99
C THR A 127 -13.85 -9.64 -4.43
N GLU A 128 -12.62 -10.02 -4.77
CA GLU A 128 -12.00 -11.27 -4.36
C GLU A 128 -10.56 -11.02 -3.92
N LEU A 129 -10.21 -11.57 -2.76
CA LEU A 129 -8.87 -11.55 -2.20
C LEU A 129 -8.46 -12.98 -1.81
N PRO A 130 -7.18 -13.25 -1.56
CA PRO A 130 -6.75 -14.55 -1.06
C PRO A 130 -7.56 -14.98 0.17
N PRO A 131 -7.93 -16.27 0.27
CA PRO A 131 -8.92 -16.74 1.24
C PRO A 131 -8.45 -16.65 2.69
N HIS A 132 -7.16 -16.83 2.94
CA HIS A 132 -6.57 -16.71 4.28
C HIS A 132 -5.86 -15.37 4.41
N GLN A 133 -6.37 -14.52 5.31
CA GLN A 133 -5.82 -13.19 5.56
C GLN A 133 -5.38 -13.10 7.02
N LEU A 134 -4.12 -12.73 7.24
CA LEU A 134 -3.56 -12.48 8.56
C LEU A 134 -3.18 -11.01 8.66
N PHE A 135 -3.61 -10.33 9.73
CA PHE A 135 -3.30 -8.93 9.98
C PHE A 135 -2.44 -8.82 11.22
N LEU A 136 -1.23 -8.29 11.05
CA LEU A 136 -0.27 -8.06 12.12
C LEU A 136 -0.20 -6.56 12.37
N TYR A 137 -0.71 -6.15 13.53
CA TYR A 137 -0.63 -4.79 14.02
C TYR A 137 -0.07 -4.75 15.43
N SER A 138 0.78 -3.78 15.70
CA SER A 138 1.30 -3.50 17.03
C SER A 138 0.72 -2.21 17.59
N HIS A 139 0.60 -2.12 18.91
CA HIS A 139 0.33 -0.85 19.59
C HIS A 139 1.43 0.20 19.34
N SER A 140 2.62 -0.25 18.89
CA SER A 140 3.74 0.63 18.53
C SER A 140 3.62 1.22 17.12
N ASP A 141 2.64 0.81 16.32
CA ASP A 141 2.48 1.24 14.93
C ASP A 141 1.91 2.66 14.86
N ALA A 142 2.79 3.66 14.92
CA ALA A 142 2.40 5.07 14.89
C ALA A 142 1.99 5.57 13.49
N ILE A 143 2.50 4.94 12.43
CA ILE A 143 2.26 5.35 11.04
C ILE A 143 1.05 4.61 10.46
N CYS A 144 1.05 3.28 10.52
CA CYS A 144 -0.02 2.44 10.00
C CYS A 144 -0.70 1.70 11.15
N SER A 145 -1.61 2.39 11.85
CA SER A 145 -2.29 1.81 13.02
C SER A 145 -3.54 1.04 12.61
N SER A 146 -3.94 0.06 13.42
CA SER A 146 -5.19 -0.70 13.22
C SER A 146 -6.47 0.13 13.32
N LYS A 147 -6.38 1.37 13.83
CA LYS A 147 -7.50 2.31 13.96
C LYS A 147 -7.56 3.32 12.81
N SER A 148 -6.58 3.29 11.91
CA SER A 148 -6.41 4.26 10.82
C SER A 148 -7.18 3.85 9.58
#